data_AF-A0A561BE66-F1
#
_entry.id   AF-A0A561BE66-F1
#
_cell.length_a   1.000
_cell.length_b   1.000
_cell.length_c   1.000
_cell.angle_alpha   90.00
_cell.angle_beta   90.00
_cell.angle_gamma   90.00
#
_symmetry.space_group_name_H-M   'P 1'
#
loop_
_entity.id
_entity.type
_entity.pdbx_description
1 polymer ?
#
loop_
_entity_poly.entity_id
_entity_poly.type
_entity_poly.pdbx_seq_one_letter_code
_entity_poly.pdbx_strand_id
1 'polypeptide(L)'
;MNQTSLSSRVISTRVPPETRARFAALAARHHLSASTLLARMVDEVLKTNGDILLGSGGQRSLRETENRPGVADRVTLRLRNGDRALAAGRARARGMKTASYLALLIHNHVRDAAVLPPNELDQIKATSAQLAALGRQLRMFGMPNTLSQPASGLSETIARVRREVEEAREATAAIVRRNLVSWETGAGSARA
;
A
#
# COMPACT_ATOMS: atom_id res chain seq x y z
N MET A 1 -24.03 -43.12 10.36
CA MET A 1 -23.61 -42.88 8.97
C MET A 1 -23.08 -41.46 8.90
N ASN A 2 -21.77 -41.27 8.98
CA ASN A 2 -21.16 -39.95 9.13
C ASN A 2 -20.90 -39.35 7.76
N GLN A 3 -21.65 -38.30 7.42
CA GLN A 3 -21.36 -37.44 6.27
C GLN A 3 -20.13 -36.57 6.63
N THR A 4 -18.95 -36.97 6.17
CA THR A 4 -17.79 -36.09 6.14
C THR A 4 -18.00 -35.09 5.00
N SER A 5 -18.51 -33.91 5.36
CA SER A 5 -18.51 -32.73 4.47
C SER A 5 -17.07 -32.43 4.06
N LEU A 6 -16.69 -32.81 2.84
CA LEU A 6 -15.41 -32.44 2.25
C LEU A 6 -15.42 -30.93 2.02
N SER A 7 -14.69 -30.21 2.86
CA SER A 7 -14.41 -28.79 2.72
C SER A 7 -13.69 -28.52 1.40
N SER A 8 -14.42 -28.24 0.32
CA SER A 8 -13.83 -27.92 -0.98
C SER A 8 -13.17 -26.53 -0.92
N ARG A 9 -11.85 -26.45 -1.13
CA ARG A 9 -11.13 -25.18 -1.29
C ARG A 9 -10.90 -24.91 -2.77
N VAL A 10 -11.16 -23.67 -3.19
CA VAL A 10 -11.03 -23.27 -4.61
C VAL A 10 -9.62 -22.76 -4.89
N ILE A 11 -8.92 -23.42 -5.82
CA ILE A 11 -7.65 -22.92 -6.38
C ILE A 11 -7.98 -22.06 -7.60
N SER A 12 -7.60 -20.78 -7.58
CA SER A 12 -7.80 -19.86 -8.70
C SER A 12 -6.48 -19.49 -9.36
N THR A 13 -6.41 -19.57 -10.69
CA THR A 13 -5.25 -19.16 -11.49
C THR A 13 -5.68 -18.27 -12.65
N ARG A 14 -4.79 -17.39 -13.13
CA ARG A 14 -5.03 -16.55 -14.32
C ARG A 14 -4.45 -17.26 -15.53
N VAL A 15 -5.29 -17.49 -16.53
CA VAL A 15 -4.95 -18.16 -17.78
C VAL A 15 -5.45 -17.29 -18.94
N PRO A 16 -4.68 -17.11 -20.03
CA PRO A 16 -5.14 -16.39 -21.22
C PRO A 16 -6.48 -16.94 -21.74
N PRO A 17 -7.35 -16.10 -22.33
CA PRO A 17 -8.68 -16.51 -22.76
C PRO A 17 -8.63 -17.63 -23.80
N GLU A 18 -7.64 -17.61 -24.68
CA GLU A 18 -7.40 -18.65 -25.68
C GLU A 18 -7.06 -20.00 -25.04
N THR A 19 -6.16 -20.01 -24.05
CA THR A 19 -5.80 -21.23 -23.31
C THR A 19 -6.99 -21.79 -22.53
N ARG A 20 -7.84 -20.93 -21.96
CA ARG A 20 -9.08 -21.35 -21.29
C ARG A 20 -10.07 -21.98 -22.29
N ALA A 21 -10.21 -21.40 -23.49
CA ALA A 21 -11.09 -21.93 -24.53
C ALA A 21 -10.61 -23.30 -25.04
N ARG A 22 -9.30 -23.45 -25.32
CA ARG A 22 -8.69 -24.73 -25.70
C ARG A 22 -8.87 -25.79 -24.62
N PHE A 23 -8.71 -25.42 -23.34
CA PHE A 23 -8.90 -26.32 -22.22
C PHE A 23 -10.36 -26.76 -22.04
N ALA A 24 -11.32 -25.84 -22.23
CA ALA A 24 -12.74 -26.19 -22.22
C ALA A 24 -13.12 -27.13 -23.37
N ALA A 25 -12.59 -26.89 -24.58
CA ALA A 25 -12.78 -27.78 -25.72
C ALA A 25 -12.17 -29.17 -25.47
N LEU A 26 -11.00 -29.23 -24.84
CA LEU A 26 -10.37 -30.49 -24.43
C LEU A 26 -11.25 -31.24 -23.41
N ALA A 27 -11.79 -30.56 -22.40
CA ALA A 27 -12.69 -31.17 -21.42
C ALA A 27 -13.96 -31.71 -22.09
N ALA A 28 -14.54 -30.96 -23.04
CA ALA A 28 -15.71 -31.40 -23.79
C ALA A 28 -15.43 -32.67 -24.62
N ARG A 29 -14.25 -32.81 -25.24
CA ARG A 29 -13.84 -34.03 -25.95
C ARG A 29 -13.77 -35.26 -25.05
N HIS A 30 -13.50 -35.07 -23.77
CA HIS A 30 -13.45 -36.14 -22.77
C HIS A 30 -14.78 -36.31 -22.01
N HIS A 31 -15.85 -35.61 -22.42
CA HIS A 31 -17.15 -35.58 -21.73
C HIS A 31 -17.07 -35.16 -20.25
N LEU A 32 -16.11 -34.27 -19.93
CA LEU A 32 -15.89 -33.75 -18.59
C LEU A 32 -16.12 -32.24 -18.53
N SER A 33 -16.45 -31.73 -17.34
CA SER A 33 -16.38 -30.29 -17.08
C SER A 33 -14.92 -29.84 -16.99
N ALA A 34 -14.63 -28.57 -17.32
CA ALA A 34 -13.28 -28.01 -17.18
C ALA A 34 -12.74 -28.15 -15.74
N SER A 35 -13.59 -27.98 -14.73
CA SER A 35 -13.21 -28.15 -13.32
C SER A 35 -12.87 -29.61 -12.98
N THR A 36 -13.64 -30.56 -13.52
CA THR A 36 -13.40 -32.00 -13.30
C THR A 36 -12.13 -32.47 -14.00
N LEU A 37 -11.88 -32.00 -15.22
CA LEU A 37 -10.64 -32.29 -15.93
C LEU A 37 -9.43 -31.75 -15.16
N LEU A 38 -9.53 -30.51 -14.66
CA LEU A 38 -8.46 -29.90 -13.88
C LEU A 38 -8.19 -30.65 -12.58
N ALA A 39 -9.25 -31.06 -11.85
CA ALA A 39 -9.11 -31.85 -10.64
C ALA A 39 -8.37 -33.17 -10.91
N ARG A 40 -8.74 -33.90 -11.98
CA ARG A 40 -8.04 -35.14 -12.38
C ARG A 40 -6.58 -34.89 -12.74
N MET A 41 -6.27 -33.82 -13.46
CA MET A 41 -4.88 -33.48 -13.80
C MET A 41 -4.06 -33.16 -12.54
N VAL A 42 -4.63 -32.44 -11.58
CA VAL A 42 -3.98 -32.16 -10.29
C VAL A 42 -3.73 -33.46 -9.52
N ASP A 43 -4.73 -34.34 -9.43
CA ASP A 43 -4.59 -35.64 -8.77
C ASP A 43 -3.52 -36.51 -9.42
N GLU A 44 -3.47 -36.59 -10.75
CA GLU A 44 -2.46 -37.37 -11.48
C GLU A 44 -1.05 -36.80 -11.31
N VAL A 45 -0.89 -35.47 -11.32
CA VAL A 45 0.39 -34.82 -11.03
C VAL A 45 0.82 -35.09 -9.59
N LEU A 46 -0.10 -35.00 -8.62
CA LEU A 46 0.20 -35.27 -7.22
C LEU A 46 0.54 -36.74 -6.96
N LYS A 47 -0.14 -37.69 -7.62
CA LYS A 47 0.23 -39.12 -7.57
C LYS A 47 1.61 -39.38 -8.15
N THR A 48 1.95 -38.71 -9.25
CA THR A 48 3.23 -38.89 -9.95
C THR A 48 4.40 -38.24 -9.18
N ASN A 49 4.14 -37.19 -8.39
CA ASN A 49 5.16 -36.41 -7.67
C ASN A 49 5.05 -36.52 -6.13
N GLY A 50 4.27 -37.48 -5.61
CA GLY A 50 3.91 -37.59 -4.19
C GLY A 50 5.06 -37.92 -3.25
N ASP A 51 6.22 -38.33 -3.78
CA ASP A 51 7.45 -38.58 -3.01
C ASP A 51 8.30 -37.33 -2.75
N ILE A 52 7.85 -36.14 -3.18
CA ILE A 52 8.43 -34.88 -2.70
C ILE A 52 7.87 -34.64 -1.29
N LEU A 53 8.41 -35.41 -0.33
CA LEU A 53 8.11 -35.33 1.08
C LEU A 53 8.07 -33.87 1.55
N LEU A 54 6.97 -33.50 2.20
CA LEU A 54 6.88 -32.41 3.16
C LEU A 54 7.92 -32.65 4.26
N GLY A 55 9.17 -32.35 3.94
CA GLY A 55 10.32 -32.53 4.81
C GLY A 55 10.23 -31.58 5.99
N SER A 56 10.08 -32.19 7.16
CA SER A 56 10.42 -31.63 8.47
C SER A 56 11.70 -30.79 8.40
N GLY A 57 11.62 -29.52 8.79
CA GLY A 57 12.73 -28.59 8.64
C GLY A 57 12.52 -27.26 9.36
N GLY A 58 12.43 -27.31 10.70
CA GLY A 58 12.91 -26.22 11.54
C GLY A 58 11.90 -25.19 12.02
N GLN A 59 11.56 -25.28 13.31
CA GLN A 59 11.44 -24.08 14.14
C GLN A 59 12.62 -23.14 13.83
N ARG A 60 12.36 -21.99 13.21
CA ARG A 60 13.25 -20.84 13.28
C ARG A 60 12.43 -19.58 13.46
N SER A 61 12.42 -19.16 14.71
CA SER A 61 12.50 -17.77 15.19
C SER A 61 11.76 -16.70 14.38
N LEU A 62 10.76 -16.17 15.07
CA LEU A 62 10.26 -14.80 15.01
C LEU A 62 11.42 -13.77 14.94
N ARG A 63 11.96 -13.49 13.74
CA ARG A 63 12.50 -12.18 13.32
C ARG A 63 13.02 -12.23 11.89
N GLU A 64 12.59 -11.22 11.13
CA GLU A 64 13.37 -10.64 10.02
C GLU A 64 13.46 -11.48 8.74
N THR A 65 12.42 -11.37 7.91
CA THR A 65 12.58 -11.46 6.45
C THR A 65 11.53 -10.58 5.76
N GLU A 66 11.64 -9.26 5.90
CA GLU A 66 11.19 -8.38 4.82
C GLU A 66 12.12 -8.63 3.62
N ASN A 67 11.56 -8.77 2.42
CA ASN A 67 12.26 -9.08 1.15
C ASN A 67 12.65 -10.53 0.86
N ARG A 68 11.67 -11.44 0.91
CA ARG A 68 11.59 -12.52 -0.08
C ARG A 68 10.25 -12.40 -0.80
N PRO A 69 10.18 -12.44 -2.14
CA PRO A 69 8.91 -12.48 -2.87
C PRO A 69 8.31 -13.90 -2.77
N GLY A 70 8.14 -14.39 -1.55
CA GLY A 70 7.36 -15.57 -1.24
C GLY A 70 5.90 -15.14 -1.11
N VAL A 71 5.06 -15.67 -2.00
CA VAL A 71 3.58 -15.60 -2.03
C VAL A 71 3.00 -14.62 -1.02
N ALA A 72 2.90 -13.34 -1.41
CA ALA A 72 2.15 -12.38 -0.62
C ALA A 72 0.74 -12.93 -0.38
N ASP A 73 0.28 -12.92 0.86
CA ASP A 73 -1.09 -13.32 1.21
C ASP A 73 -2.07 -12.49 0.35
N ARG A 74 -2.70 -13.16 -0.61
CA ARG A 74 -3.40 -12.51 -1.71
C ARG A 74 -4.90 -12.68 -1.54
N VAL A 75 -5.52 -11.61 -1.04
CA VAL A 75 -6.98 -11.49 -1.02
C VAL A 75 -7.45 -10.87 -2.33
N THR A 76 -8.43 -11.49 -3.00
CA THR A 76 -9.11 -10.91 -4.16
C THR A 76 -10.48 -10.40 -3.74
N LEU A 77 -10.70 -9.09 -3.82
CA LEU A 77 -11.93 -8.43 -3.39
C LEU A 77 -12.81 -8.09 -4.60
N ARG A 78 -14.13 -8.29 -4.46
CA ARG A 78 -15.14 -7.76 -5.38
C ARG A 78 -15.68 -6.46 -4.81
N LEU A 79 -15.41 -5.35 -5.49
CA LEU A 79 -15.97 -4.04 -5.15
C LEU A 79 -17.39 -3.93 -5.71
N ARG A 80 -18.28 -3.25 -4.99
CA ARG A 80 -19.61 -2.93 -5.49
C ARG A 80 -19.49 -1.98 -6.69
N ASN A 81 -20.49 -1.99 -7.56
CA ASN A 81 -20.56 -1.04 -8.67
C ASN A 81 -20.52 0.40 -8.12
N GLY A 82 -19.61 1.22 -8.66
CA GLY A 82 -19.37 2.59 -8.20
C GLY A 82 -18.16 2.74 -7.25
N ASP A 83 -17.94 1.80 -6.34
CA ASP A 83 -16.88 1.90 -5.32
C ASP A 83 -15.48 1.99 -5.94
N ARG A 84 -15.26 1.27 -7.05
CA ARG A 84 -13.98 1.34 -7.77
C ARG A 84 -13.69 2.74 -8.28
N ALA A 85 -14.70 3.47 -8.76
CA ALA A 85 -14.53 4.83 -9.27
C ALA A 85 -14.24 5.80 -8.12
N LEU A 86 -14.94 5.67 -6.99
CA LEU A 86 -14.69 6.45 -5.79
C LEU A 86 -13.28 6.20 -5.22
N ALA A 87 -12.87 4.93 -5.12
CA ALA A 87 -11.53 4.55 -4.69
C ALA A 87 -10.46 5.08 -5.65
N ALA A 88 -10.71 5.06 -6.96
CA ALA A 88 -9.79 5.62 -7.94
C ALA A 88 -9.66 7.14 -7.82
N GLY A 89 -10.76 7.86 -7.58
CA GLY A 89 -10.74 9.31 -7.34
C GLY A 89 -9.92 9.66 -6.09
N ARG A 90 -10.18 8.97 -4.97
CA ARG A 90 -9.43 9.18 -3.72
C ARG A 90 -7.95 8.81 -3.85
N ALA A 91 -7.62 7.77 -4.61
CA ALA A 91 -6.24 7.39 -4.87
C ALA A 91 -5.51 8.43 -5.73
N ARG A 92 -6.16 8.93 -6.79
CA ARG A 92 -5.60 10.00 -7.64
C ARG A 92 -5.34 11.29 -6.87
N ALA A 93 -6.25 11.69 -5.99
CA ALA A 93 -6.07 12.87 -5.13
C ALA A 93 -4.84 12.75 -4.20
N ARG A 94 -4.35 11.53 -3.94
CA ARG A 94 -3.13 11.25 -3.18
C ARG A 94 -1.93 10.85 -4.05
N GLY A 95 -2.07 10.91 -5.38
CA GLY A 95 -1.06 10.48 -6.34
C GLY A 95 -0.74 8.98 -6.28
N MET A 96 -1.66 8.15 -5.80
CA MET A 96 -1.48 6.71 -5.65
C MET A 96 -2.25 5.91 -6.70
N LYS A 97 -1.76 4.70 -7.02
CA LYS A 97 -2.55 3.69 -7.73
C LYS A 97 -3.68 3.20 -6.83
N THR A 98 -4.86 2.92 -7.40
CA THR A 98 -6.05 2.47 -6.64
C THR A 98 -5.77 1.24 -5.77
N ALA A 99 -5.03 0.25 -6.29
CA ALA A 99 -4.68 -0.95 -5.53
C ALA A 99 -3.77 -0.65 -4.33
N SER A 100 -2.76 0.20 -4.51
CA SER A 100 -1.86 0.64 -3.44
C SER A 100 -2.60 1.43 -2.37
N TYR A 101 -3.52 2.30 -2.78
CA TYR A 101 -4.39 3.04 -1.86
C TYR A 101 -5.27 2.10 -1.01
N LEU A 102 -5.89 1.09 -1.62
CA LEU A 102 -6.72 0.11 -0.89
C LEU A 102 -5.88 -0.77 0.05
N ALA A 103 -4.69 -1.21 -0.39
CA ALA A 103 -3.79 -1.97 0.47
C ALA A 103 -3.34 -1.15 1.69
N LEU A 104 -3.01 0.14 1.46
CA LEU A 104 -2.66 1.06 2.54
C LEU A 104 -3.82 1.31 3.50
N LEU A 105 -5.04 1.44 2.98
CA LEU A 105 -6.26 1.58 3.81
C LEU A 105 -6.44 0.37 4.72
N ILE A 106 -6.32 -0.85 4.18
CA ILE A 106 -6.42 -2.09 4.97
C ILE A 106 -5.31 -2.14 6.02
N HIS A 107 -4.07 -1.82 5.64
CA HIS A 107 -2.94 -1.80 6.56
C HIS A 107 -3.15 -0.84 7.73
N ASN A 108 -3.56 0.39 7.44
CA ASN A 108 -3.82 1.43 8.43
C ASN A 108 -4.96 1.03 9.37
N HIS A 109 -6.03 0.47 8.82
CA HIS A 109 -7.17 0.00 9.62
C HIS A 109 -6.82 -1.16 10.54
N VAL A 110 -6.09 -2.17 10.05
CA VAL A 110 -5.75 -3.38 10.82
C VAL A 110 -4.71 -3.08 11.90
N ARG A 111 -3.81 -2.11 11.66
CA ARG A 111 -2.70 -1.79 12.56
C ARG A 111 -2.91 -0.56 13.43
N ASP A 112 -4.08 0.08 13.34
CA ASP A 112 -4.37 1.38 13.96
C ASP A 112 -3.25 2.41 13.66
N ALA A 113 -2.78 2.40 12.42
CA ALA A 113 -1.63 3.19 11.98
C ALA A 113 -2.09 4.29 11.03
N ALA A 114 -1.57 5.51 11.19
CA ALA A 114 -1.80 6.62 10.27
C ALA A 114 -0.63 6.76 9.28
N VAL A 115 -0.38 5.72 8.47
CA VAL A 115 0.73 5.75 7.52
C VAL A 115 0.43 6.74 6.40
N LEU A 116 1.35 7.70 6.22
CA LEU A 116 1.31 8.70 5.17
C LEU A 116 1.63 8.06 3.80
N PRO A 117 0.87 8.40 2.74
CA PRO A 117 1.25 8.10 1.36
C PRO A 117 2.67 8.58 1.04
N PRO A 118 3.44 7.84 0.22
CA PRO A 118 4.83 8.19 -0.10
C PRO A 118 4.98 9.62 -0.64
N ASN A 119 4.09 10.04 -1.53
CA ASN A 119 4.12 11.40 -2.11
C ASN A 119 3.90 12.50 -1.06
N GLU A 120 3.01 12.27 -0.09
CA GLU A 120 2.75 13.21 1.00
C GLU A 120 3.97 13.32 1.92
N LEU A 121 4.62 12.18 2.19
CA LEU A 121 5.85 12.12 2.97
C LEU A 121 7.03 12.78 2.26
N ASP A 122 7.14 12.63 0.94
CA ASP A 122 8.16 13.29 0.13
C ASP A 122 7.94 14.81 0.09
N GLN A 123 6.69 15.27 0.08
CA GLN A 123 6.37 16.69 0.21
C GLN A 123 6.84 17.26 1.55
N ILE A 124 6.61 16.54 2.66
CA ILE A 124 7.08 16.94 3.99
C ILE A 124 8.62 16.96 4.07
N LYS A 125 9.29 16.00 3.42
CA LYS A 125 10.75 15.99 3.33
C LYS A 125 11.27 17.20 2.55
N ALA A 126 10.63 17.53 1.43
CA ALA A 126 11.00 18.67 0.61
C ALA A 126 10.87 20.00 1.37
N THR A 127 9.76 20.20 2.09
CA THR A 127 9.57 21.40 2.94
C THR A 127 10.60 21.45 4.08
N SER A 128 10.89 20.30 4.71
CA SER A 128 11.93 20.21 5.74
C SER A 128 13.33 20.57 5.21
N ALA A 129 13.66 20.15 3.99
CA ALA A 129 14.92 20.49 3.33
C ALA A 129 15.01 21.99 3.00
N GLN A 130 13.91 22.61 2.55
CA GLN A 130 13.82 24.05 2.32
C GLN A 130 14.01 24.86 3.61
N LEU A 131 13.34 24.45 4.71
CA LEU A 131 13.51 25.07 6.02
C LEU A 131 14.95 24.94 6.53
N ALA A 132 15.59 23.79 6.33
CA ALA A 132 16.99 23.59 6.69
C ALA A 132 17.93 24.49 5.87
N ALA A 133 17.64 24.73 4.59
CA ALA A 133 18.40 25.66 3.74
C ALA A 133 18.25 27.10 4.23
N LEU A 134 17.03 27.55 4.53
CA LEU A 134 16.77 28.88 5.11
C LEU A 134 17.51 29.05 6.45
N GLY A 135 17.47 28.05 7.33
CA GLY A 135 18.20 28.06 8.59
C GLY A 135 19.73 28.11 8.43
N ARG A 136 20.29 27.59 7.32
CA ARG A 136 21.71 27.77 7.00
C ARG A 136 22.01 29.20 6.53
N GLN A 137 21.15 29.78 5.70
CA GLN A 137 21.30 31.16 5.22
C GLN A 137 21.26 32.17 6.38
N LEU A 138 20.30 32.03 7.30
CA LEU A 138 20.21 32.89 8.48
C LEU A 138 21.46 32.82 9.37
N ARG A 139 22.06 31.62 9.53
CA ARG A 139 23.30 31.46 10.30
C ARG A 139 24.50 32.18 9.68
N MET A 140 24.57 32.28 8.35
CA MET A 140 25.64 33.04 7.68
C MET A 140 25.55 34.54 7.97
N PHE A 141 24.34 35.10 8.09
CA PHE A 141 24.15 36.51 8.49
C PHE A 141 24.51 36.78 9.96
N GLY A 142 24.37 35.78 10.83
CA GLY A 142 24.74 35.89 12.25
C GLY A 142 26.23 35.68 12.55
N MET A 143 27.04 35.34 11.54
CA MET A 143 28.47 35.09 11.71
C MET A 143 29.25 36.43 11.70
N PRO A 144 30.11 36.71 12.71
CA PRO A 144 30.76 38.02 12.88
C PRO A 144 31.73 38.47 11.78
N ASN A 145 31.92 37.68 10.72
CA ASN A 145 32.86 37.98 9.63
C ASN A 145 32.25 38.74 8.44
N THR A 146 30.94 39.05 8.45
CA THR A 146 30.35 39.85 7.37
C THR A 146 30.39 41.33 7.73
N LEU A 147 31.19 42.09 6.98
CA LEU A 147 31.45 43.51 7.15
C LEU A 147 30.15 44.31 7.26
N SER A 148 30.10 45.08 8.35
CA SER A 148 29.04 45.99 8.75
C SER A 148 28.57 46.89 7.60
N GLN A 149 27.30 46.74 7.19
CA GLN A 149 26.50 47.79 6.56
C GLN A 149 25.18 47.91 7.33
N PRO A 150 24.59 49.11 7.43
CA PRO A 150 23.36 49.31 8.19
C PRO A 150 22.25 48.47 7.55
N ALA A 151 21.70 47.56 8.34
CA ALA A 151 20.78 46.52 7.90
C ALA A 151 19.37 47.04 7.60
N SER A 152 19.26 48.08 6.77
CA SER A 152 18.01 48.56 6.19
C SER A 152 17.45 47.46 5.29
N GLY A 153 16.53 46.65 5.85
CA GLY A 153 15.92 45.51 5.16
C GLY A 153 16.06 44.17 5.89
N LEU A 154 16.87 44.08 6.96
CA LEU A 154 16.98 42.84 7.74
C LEU A 154 15.69 42.53 8.50
N SER A 155 15.05 43.54 9.10
CA SER A 155 13.75 43.37 9.75
C SER A 155 12.68 42.87 8.76
N GLU A 156 12.65 43.43 7.55
CA GLU A 156 11.73 43.01 6.49
C GLU A 156 12.03 41.59 5.99
N THR A 157 13.31 41.24 5.83
CA THR A 157 13.75 39.90 5.44
C THR A 157 13.38 38.87 6.51
N ILE A 158 13.61 39.17 7.79
CA ILE A 158 13.21 38.31 8.92
C ILE A 158 11.68 38.15 8.95
N ALA A 159 10.94 39.24 8.74
CA ALA A 159 9.47 39.19 8.69
C ALA A 159 8.97 38.32 7.52
N ARG A 160 9.63 38.38 6.37
CA ARG A 160 9.33 37.54 5.20
C ARG A 160 9.62 36.06 5.47
N VAL A 161 10.80 35.75 6.00
CA VAL A 161 11.16 34.36 6.35
C VAL A 161 10.19 33.80 7.38
N ARG A 162 9.79 34.58 8.39
CA ARG A 162 8.79 34.14 9.38
C ARG A 162 7.46 33.77 8.72
N ARG A 163 6.99 34.55 7.73
CA ARG A 163 5.77 34.23 6.97
C ARG A 163 5.93 32.92 6.18
N GLU A 164 7.02 32.76 5.46
CA GLU A 164 7.29 31.54 4.66
C GLU A 164 7.37 30.28 5.55
N VAL A 165 7.95 30.39 6.75
CA VAL A 165 8.01 29.29 7.73
C VAL A 165 6.61 28.94 8.26
N GLU A 166 5.77 29.93 8.60
CA GLU A 166 4.40 29.67 9.06
C GLU A 166 3.53 29.08 7.95
N GLU A 167 3.68 29.52 6.71
CA GLU A 167 3.00 28.90 5.55
C GLU A 167 3.40 27.43 5.37
N ALA A 168 4.70 27.13 5.45
CA ALA A 168 5.20 25.75 5.37
C ALA A 168 4.70 24.89 6.54
N ARG A 169 4.62 25.46 7.75
CA ARG A 169 4.06 24.79 8.93
C ARG A 169 2.58 24.48 8.74
N GLU A 170 1.80 25.45 8.29
CA GLU A 170 0.35 25.27 8.07
C GLU A 170 0.09 24.25 6.95
N ALA A 171 0.85 24.29 5.86
CA ALA A 171 0.77 23.31 4.78
C ALA A 171 1.08 21.88 5.28
N THR A 172 2.11 21.73 6.12
CA THR A 172 2.48 20.44 6.71
C THR A 172 1.39 19.94 7.67
N ALA A 173 0.87 20.82 8.53
CA ALA A 173 -0.21 20.50 9.46
C ALA A 173 -1.49 20.09 8.72
N ALA A 174 -1.81 20.75 7.59
CA ALA A 174 -2.93 20.38 6.75
C ALA A 174 -2.80 18.97 6.15
N ILE A 175 -1.59 18.57 5.70
CA ILE A 175 -1.32 17.21 5.21
C ILE A 175 -1.56 16.18 6.33
N VAL A 176 -1.01 16.43 7.52
CA VAL A 176 -1.15 15.51 8.67
C VAL A 176 -2.62 15.38 9.10
N ARG A 177 -3.34 16.50 9.25
CA ARG A 177 -4.78 16.48 9.60
C ARG A 177 -5.60 15.76 8.54
N ARG A 178 -5.35 16.02 7.26
CA ARG A 178 -6.03 15.35 6.15
C ARG A 178 -5.79 13.83 6.19
N ASN A 179 -4.57 13.41 6.54
CA ASN A 179 -4.25 12.01 6.71
C ASN A 179 -5.09 11.40 7.85
N LEU A 180 -5.02 11.96 9.06
CA LEU A 180 -5.76 11.50 10.24
C LEU A 180 -7.27 11.37 9.99
N VAL A 181 -7.93 12.44 9.54
CA VAL A 181 -9.38 12.47 9.29
C VAL A 181 -9.81 11.45 8.24
N SER A 182 -8.94 11.20 7.26
CA SER A 182 -9.27 10.28 6.18
C SER A 182 -9.30 8.81 6.59
N TRP A 183 -8.79 8.48 7.77
CA TRP A 183 -8.82 7.15 8.35
C TRP A 183 -9.90 7.02 9.44
N GLU A 184 -10.13 8.08 10.22
CA GLU A 184 -11.11 8.10 11.32
C GLU A 184 -12.58 8.03 10.87
N THR A 185 -12.88 8.40 9.63
CA THR A 185 -14.25 8.33 9.07
C THR A 185 -14.81 6.90 8.96
N GLY A 186 -14.03 5.86 9.25
CA GLY A 186 -14.50 4.48 9.45
C GLY A 186 -14.74 4.07 10.92
N ALA A 187 -14.20 4.80 11.90
CA ALA A 187 -14.28 4.43 13.33
C ALA A 187 -15.60 4.84 14.00
N GLY A 188 -16.32 5.82 13.44
CA GLY A 188 -17.56 6.36 14.00
C GLY A 188 -18.84 5.53 13.77
N SER A 189 -18.79 4.43 13.00
CA SER A 189 -19.98 3.63 12.67
C SER A 189 -20.06 2.26 13.34
N ALA A 190 -19.08 1.89 14.19
CA ALA A 190 -19.03 0.59 14.87
C ALA A 190 -19.31 0.64 16.38
N ARG A 191 -19.82 1.77 16.89
CA ARG A 191 -20.32 1.91 18.26
C ARG A 191 -21.68 2.61 18.27
N ALA A 192 -22.67 1.93 17.72
CA ALA A 192 -24.10 2.18 17.96
C ALA A 192 -24.82 0.85 18.03
#